data_AF-A0A356ILE4-F1
#
_entry.id   AF-A0A356ILE4-F1
#
_cell.length_a   1.000
_cell.length_b   1.000
_cell.length_c   1.000
_cell.angle_alpha   90.00
_cell.angle_beta   90.00
_cell.angle_gamma   90.00
#
_symmetry.space_group_name_H-M   'P 1'
#
loop_
_entity.id
_entity.type
_entity.pdbx_description
1 polymer ?
#
loop_
_entity_poly.entity_id
_entity_poly.type
_entity_poly.pdbx_seq_one_letter_code
_entity_poly.pdbx_strand_id
1 'polypeptide(L)'
;MSRYDFQHQLGSSHSPVTRRISLMQAIHLDAPLMGGLLVLVCVGLFVLYSASGQSMDTLMRQLVRITAGFAAMMVMAFISPRTYKRWTPWLFGIGLILLVGVLVTGTQAKGAQRWLA
;
A
#
# COMPACT_ATOMS: atom_id res chain seq x y z
N MET A 1 -57.22 27.67 5.20
CA MET A 1 -55.81 27.51 4.81
C MET A 1 -55.07 28.74 5.27
N SER A 2 -54.28 28.62 6.35
CA SER A 2 -53.84 29.75 7.18
C SER A 2 -52.42 30.18 6.80
N ARG A 3 -52.19 31.49 6.69
CA ARG A 3 -50.90 32.08 6.31
C ARG A 3 -49.78 31.85 7.34
N TYR A 4 -50.08 31.32 8.53
CA TYR A 4 -49.11 31.02 9.57
C TYR A 4 -48.20 29.82 9.23
N ASP A 5 -48.62 28.93 8.33
CA ASP A 5 -47.84 27.75 7.91
C ASP A 5 -46.64 28.12 7.00
N PHE A 6 -46.66 29.33 6.42
CA PHE A 6 -45.61 29.79 5.49
C PHE A 6 -44.33 30.25 6.19
N GLN A 7 -44.40 30.64 7.47
CA GLN A 7 -43.21 31.05 8.23
C GLN A 7 -42.37 29.86 8.73
N HIS A 8 -42.94 28.65 8.80
CA HIS A 8 -42.22 27.46 9.29
C HIS A 8 -41.36 26.75 8.22
N GLN A 9 -41.40 27.18 6.95
CA GLN A 9 -40.67 26.53 5.85
C GLN A 9 -39.42 27.28 5.37
N LEU A 10 -39.17 28.51 5.82
CA LEU A 10 -38.06 29.34 5.33
C LEU A 10 -36.76 29.17 6.15
N GLY A 11 -36.73 28.22 7.08
CA GLY A 11 -35.60 27.96 7.97
C GLY A 11 -34.85 26.65 7.71
N SER A 12 -35.18 25.88 6.67
CA SER A 12 -34.38 24.72 6.28
C SER A 12 -33.16 25.15 5.48
N SER A 13 -32.30 25.95 6.11
CA SER A 13 -30.92 26.13 5.68
C SER A 13 -30.23 24.78 5.82
N HIS A 14 -30.33 23.96 4.77
CA HIS A 14 -29.39 22.90 4.52
C HIS A 14 -28.01 23.57 4.39
N SER A 15 -27.33 23.76 5.52
CA SER A 15 -25.90 24.03 5.51
C SER A 15 -25.29 22.98 4.60
N PRO A 16 -24.60 23.34 3.50
CA PRO A 16 -23.80 22.38 2.79
C PRO A 16 -22.78 21.92 3.83
N VAL A 17 -22.97 20.72 4.36
CA VAL A 17 -21.96 20.05 5.18
C VAL A 17 -20.82 19.86 4.19
N THR A 18 -19.90 20.82 4.16
CA THR A 18 -18.66 20.73 3.41
C THR A 18 -17.93 19.56 4.03
N ARG A 19 -18.19 18.36 3.49
CA ARG A 19 -17.59 17.12 3.93
C ARG A 19 -16.11 17.28 3.62
N ARG A 20 -15.33 17.67 4.63
CA ARG A 20 -13.87 17.62 4.54
C ARG A 20 -13.52 16.16 4.34
N ILE A 21 -13.25 15.78 3.10
CA ILE A 21 -12.73 14.46 2.81
C ILE A 21 -11.38 14.43 3.52
N SER A 22 -11.31 13.69 4.63
CA SER A 22 -10.04 13.50 5.33
C SER A 22 -9.05 12.91 4.33
N LEU A 23 -7.82 13.43 4.30
CA LEU A 23 -6.76 12.90 3.44
C LEU A 23 -6.61 11.38 3.65
N MET A 24 -6.86 10.88 4.87
CA MET A 24 -6.86 9.45 5.19
C MET A 24 -7.96 8.66 4.44
N GLN A 25 -9.12 9.29 4.23
CA GLN A 25 -10.26 8.71 3.51
C GLN A 25 -10.09 8.79 1.98
N ALA A 26 -9.31 9.78 1.50
CA ALA A 26 -8.91 9.86 0.10
C ALA A 26 -7.82 8.83 -0.25
N ILE A 27 -6.92 8.51 0.69
CA ILE A 27 -5.73 7.66 0.45
C ILE A 27 -5.97 6.18 0.82
N HIS A 28 -7.17 5.80 1.33
CA HIS A 28 -7.48 4.41 1.77
C HIS A 28 -6.39 3.78 2.65
N LEU A 29 -5.69 4.59 3.45
CA LEU A 29 -4.61 4.12 4.31
C LEU A 29 -5.17 3.81 5.69
N ASP A 30 -5.35 2.53 5.98
CA ASP A 30 -5.88 2.07 7.27
C ASP A 30 -4.81 2.26 8.36
N ALA A 31 -5.01 3.30 9.20
CA ALA A 31 -4.15 3.62 10.33
C ALA A 31 -3.75 2.42 11.22
N PRO A 32 -4.66 1.48 11.59
CA PRO A 32 -4.26 0.32 12.39
C PRO A 32 -3.31 -0.62 11.64
N LEU A 33 -3.51 -0.84 10.34
CA LEU A 33 -2.62 -1.68 9.53
C LEU A 33 -1.26 -1.01 9.34
N MET A 34 -1.24 0.31 9.16
CA MET A 34 0.02 1.07 9.10
C MET A 34 0.80 1.00 10.42
N GLY A 35 0.11 1.15 11.55
CA GLY A 35 0.71 0.99 12.88
C GLY A 35 1.29 -0.41 13.08
N GLY A 36 0.51 -1.45 12.74
CA GLY A 36 0.98 -2.84 12.80
C GLY A 36 2.20 -3.11 11.91
N LEU A 37 2.21 -2.55 10.69
CA LEU A 37 3.35 -2.68 9.78
C LEU A 37 4.62 -2.02 10.33
N LEU A 38 4.49 -0.81 10.91
CA LEU A 38 5.63 -0.12 11.53
C LEU A 38 6.18 -0.90 12.71
N VAL A 39 5.32 -1.46 13.57
CA VAL A 39 5.74 -2.32 14.68
C VAL A 39 6.49 -3.54 14.16
N LEU A 40 5.96 -4.21 13.13
CA LEU A 40 6.60 -5.38 12.52
C LEU A 40 7.98 -5.04 11.95
N VAL A 41 8.11 -3.89 11.28
CA VAL A 41 9.38 -3.40 10.75
C VAL A 41 10.39 -3.12 11.86
N CYS A 42 9.99 -2.43 12.91
CA CYS A 42 10.87 -2.13 14.04
C CYS A 42 11.37 -3.41 14.73
N VAL A 43 10.46 -4.35 15.01
CA VAL A 43 10.83 -5.64 15.62
C VAL A 43 11.71 -6.46 14.67
N GLY A 44 11.39 -6.49 13.38
CA GLY A 44 12.19 -7.19 12.37
C GLY A 44 13.61 -6.64 12.24
N LEU A 45 13.78 -5.32 12.27
CA LEU A 45 15.09 -4.67 12.27
C LEU A 45 15.88 -4.98 13.55
N PHE A 46 15.22 -4.98 14.71
CA PHE A 46 15.84 -5.34 15.98
C PHE A 46 16.34 -6.79 15.98
N VAL A 47 15.50 -7.74 15.54
CA VAL A 47 15.86 -9.16 15.44
C VAL A 47 16.97 -9.36 14.40
N LEU A 48 16.91 -8.69 13.25
CA LEU A 48 17.95 -8.78 12.23
C LEU A 48 19.29 -8.24 12.73
N TYR A 49 19.30 -7.12 13.45
CA TYR A 49 20.50 -6.56 14.04
C TYR A 49 21.13 -7.54 15.05
N SER A 50 20.29 -8.19 15.85
CA SER A 50 20.73 -9.22 16.81
C SER A 50 21.28 -10.48 16.11
N ALA A 51 20.56 -11.01 15.12
CA ALA A 51 20.94 -12.23 14.41
C ALA A 51 22.14 -12.07 13.47
N SER A 52 22.35 -10.87 12.94
CA SER A 52 23.46 -10.56 12.03
C SER A 52 24.76 -10.18 12.73
N GLY A 53 24.85 -10.38 14.05
CA GLY A 53 26.05 -10.03 14.83
C GLY A 53 26.34 -8.53 14.86
N GLN A 54 25.31 -7.69 14.96
CA GLN A 54 25.42 -6.23 14.99
C GLN A 54 26.01 -5.62 13.71
N SER A 55 25.88 -6.30 12.56
CA SER A 55 26.39 -5.80 11.28
C SER A 55 25.57 -4.62 10.74
N MET A 56 26.20 -3.45 10.72
CA MET A 56 25.55 -2.22 10.22
C MET A 56 25.29 -2.28 8.71
N ASP A 57 26.13 -2.98 7.94
CA ASP A 57 25.94 -3.18 6.49
C ASP A 57 24.63 -3.92 6.17
N THR A 58 24.33 -5.00 6.89
CA THR A 58 23.08 -5.76 6.73
C THR A 58 21.87 -4.90 7.08
N LEU A 59 21.97 -4.11 8.15
CA LEU A 59 20.90 -3.19 8.56
C LEU A 59 20.64 -2.13 7.50
N MET A 60 21.69 -1.54 6.92
CA MET A 60 21.55 -0.56 5.85
C MET A 60 20.93 -1.14 4.59
N ARG A 61 21.33 -2.34 4.17
CA ARG A 61 20.68 -3.05 3.04
C ARG A 61 19.20 -3.29 3.31
N GLN A 62 18.84 -3.66 4.54
CA GLN A 62 17.46 -3.87 4.92
C GLN A 62 16.66 -2.56 4.92
N LEU A 63 17.23 -1.47 5.43
CA LEU A 63 16.60 -0.16 5.40
C LEU A 63 16.31 0.31 3.97
N VAL A 64 17.27 0.18 3.04
CA VAL A 64 17.06 0.53 1.63
C VAL A 64 15.87 -0.24 1.04
N ARG A 65 15.77 -1.54 1.31
CA ARG A 65 14.65 -2.38 0.83
C ARG A 65 13.32 -1.96 1.46
N ILE A 66 13.30 -1.67 2.75
CA ILE A 66 12.10 -1.21 3.46
C ILE A 66 11.65 0.14 2.88
N THR A 67 12.55 1.12 2.75
CA THR A 67 12.22 2.43 2.19
C THR A 67 11.73 2.33 0.75
N ALA A 68 12.37 1.50 -0.09
CA ALA A 68 11.90 1.24 -1.45
C ALA A 68 10.50 0.62 -1.46
N GLY A 69 10.22 -0.34 -0.56
CA GLY A 69 8.90 -0.96 -0.41
C GLY A 69 7.83 0.03 0.05
N PHE A 70 8.13 0.89 1.03
CA PHE A 70 7.22 1.94 1.51
C PHE A 70 6.94 2.98 0.41
N ALA A 71 7.96 3.39 -0.35
CA ALA A 71 7.78 4.29 -1.48
C ALA A 71 6.87 3.67 -2.56
N ALA A 72 7.11 2.41 -2.93
CA ALA A 72 6.26 1.69 -3.87
C ALA A 72 4.82 1.54 -3.36
N MET A 73 4.63 1.21 -2.08
CA MET A 73 3.32 1.15 -1.43
C MET A 73 2.61 2.50 -1.50
N MET A 74 3.30 3.60 -1.24
CA MET A 74 2.72 4.94 -1.29
C MET A 74 2.27 5.31 -2.70
N VAL A 75 3.10 5.04 -3.72
CA VAL A 75 2.73 5.22 -5.13
C VAL A 75 1.50 4.38 -5.47
N MET A 76 1.45 3.13 -5.01
CA MET A 76 0.30 2.26 -5.21
C MET A 76 -0.96 2.74 -4.48
N ALA A 77 -0.83 3.32 -3.28
CA ALA A 77 -1.95 3.87 -2.52
C ALA A 77 -2.63 5.06 -3.22
N PHE A 78 -1.89 5.82 -4.03
CA PHE A 78 -2.46 6.90 -4.84
C PHE A 78 -3.29 6.41 -6.05
N ILE A 79 -3.13 5.15 -6.46
CA ILE A 79 -3.84 4.60 -7.62
C ILE A 79 -5.22 4.08 -7.19
N SER A 80 -6.28 4.50 -7.89
CA SER A 80 -7.64 4.06 -7.57
C SER A 80 -7.84 2.54 -7.77
N PRO A 81 -8.68 1.86 -6.95
CA PRO A 81 -9.01 0.44 -7.10
C PRO A 81 -9.52 0.03 -8.48
N ARG A 82 -10.14 0.96 -9.21
CA ARG A 82 -10.67 0.73 -10.56
C ARG A 82 -9.56 0.52 -11.58
N THR A 83 -8.45 1.23 -11.43
CA THR A 83 -7.29 1.08 -12.30
C THR A 83 -6.72 -0.33 -12.18
N TYR A 84 -6.55 -0.84 -10.95
CA TYR A 84 -6.04 -2.19 -10.72
C TYR A 84 -6.87 -3.28 -11.42
N LYS A 85 -8.21 -3.17 -11.41
CA LYS A 85 -9.09 -4.12 -12.10
C LYS A 85 -8.88 -4.16 -13.62
N ARG A 86 -8.58 -3.01 -14.24
CA ARG A 86 -8.33 -2.96 -15.69
C ARG A 86 -6.95 -3.53 -16.06
N TRP A 87 -5.98 -3.42 -15.16
CA TRP A 87 -4.62 -3.88 -15.37
C TRP A 87 -4.41 -5.35 -15.01
N THR A 88 -5.37 -5.98 -14.32
CA THR A 88 -5.31 -7.40 -13.93
C THR A 88 -4.88 -8.36 -15.05
N PRO A 89 -5.50 -8.37 -16.26
CA PRO A 89 -5.10 -9.32 -17.29
C PRO A 89 -3.66 -9.06 -17.80
N TRP A 90 -3.24 -7.81 -17.87
CA TRP A 90 -1.89 -7.43 -18.31
C TRP A 90 -0.83 -7.84 -17.29
N LEU A 91 -1.05 -7.54 -16.00
CA LEU A 91 -0.15 -7.93 -14.92
C LEU A 91 -0.04 -9.45 -14.81
N PHE A 92 -1.13 -10.17 -15.01
CA PHE A 92 -1.13 -11.63 -15.06
C PHE A 92 -0.29 -12.16 -16.23
N GLY A 93 -0.47 -11.60 -17.43
CA GLY A 93 0.32 -11.96 -18.60
C GLY A 93 1.82 -11.71 -18.39
N ILE A 94 2.19 -10.56 -17.82
CA ILE A 94 3.58 -10.25 -17.45
C ILE A 94 4.10 -11.29 -16.45
N GLY A 95 3.32 -11.64 -15.43
CA GLY A 95 3.70 -12.66 -14.45
C GLY A 95 3.96 -14.03 -15.08
N LEU A 96 3.13 -14.43 -16.05
CA LEU A 96 3.31 -15.68 -16.79
C LEU A 96 4.57 -15.65 -17.64
N ILE A 97 4.83 -14.54 -18.32
CA ILE A 97 6.06 -14.33 -19.09
C ILE A 97 7.27 -14.39 -18.16
N LEU A 98 7.21 -13.75 -16.99
CA LEU A 98 8.28 -13.80 -16.00
C LEU A 98 8.53 -15.21 -15.50
N LEU A 99 7.47 -15.99 -15.29
CA LEU A 99 7.57 -17.40 -14.89
C LEU A 99 8.28 -18.22 -15.96
N VAL A 100 7.92 -18.05 -17.23
CA VAL A 100 8.64 -18.68 -18.35
C VAL A 100 10.09 -18.19 -18.41
N GLY A 101 10.32 -16.89 -18.21
CA GLY A 101 11.65 -16.29 -18.15
C GLY A 101 12.53 -16.94 -17.08
N VAL A 102 11.97 -17.23 -15.90
CA VAL A 102 12.67 -17.95 -14.83
C VAL A 102 13.15 -19.31 -15.30
N LEU A 103 12.45 -20.04 -16.18
CA LEU A 103 12.93 -21.34 -16.70
C LEU A 103 14.14 -21.18 -17.63
N VAL A 104 14.26 -20.05 -18.34
CA VAL A 104 15.32 -19.84 -19.33
C VAL A 104 16.56 -19.21 -18.70
N THR A 105 16.40 -18.19 -17.86
CA THR A 105 17.49 -17.38 -17.32
C THR A 105 17.57 -17.39 -15.80
N GLY A 106 16.89 -18.32 -15.14
CA GLY A 106 16.91 -18.36 -13.68
C GLY A 106 18.20 -18.94 -13.12
N THR A 107 18.67 -18.40 -12.01
CA THR A 107 19.75 -19.00 -11.23
C THR A 107 19.21 -20.12 -10.35
N GLN A 108 19.96 -21.23 -10.32
CA GLN A 108 19.70 -22.34 -9.41
C GLN A 108 20.23 -21.96 -8.02
N ALA A 109 19.33 -21.84 -7.05
CA ALA A 109 19.70 -21.63 -5.65
C ALA A 109 19.03 -22.70 -4.78
N LYS A 110 19.82 -23.43 -3.98
CA LYS A 110 19.32 -24.49 -3.08
C LYS A 110 18.46 -25.56 -3.80
N GLY A 111 18.82 -25.93 -5.03
CA GLY A 111 18.16 -26.99 -5.80
C GLY A 111 16.90 -26.59 -6.57
N ALA A 112 16.58 -25.29 -6.66
CA ALA A 112 15.45 -24.80 -7.45
C ALA A 112 15.77 -23.48 -8.17
N GLN A 113 15.24 -23.33 -9.37
CA GLN A 113 15.35 -22.12 -10.19
C GLN A 113 14.20 -21.18 -9.84
N ARG A 114 14.47 -20.16 -9.02
CA ARG A 114 13.43 -19.27 -8.46
C ARG A 114 13.76 -17.78 -8.57
N TRP A 115 15.02 -17.46 -8.88
CA TRP A 115 15.50 -16.10 -9.01
C TRP A 115 15.93 -15.89 -10.45
N LEU A 116 15.49 -14.80 -11.07
CA LEU A 116 16.05 -14.37 -12.35
C LEU A 116 17.51 -13.95 -12.11
N ALA A 117 18.41 -14.46 -12.96
CA ALA A 117 19.82 -14.06 -12.98
C ALA A 117 19.99 -12.64 -13.54
#